data_AF-A0A3B8LB17-F1
#
_entry.id   AF-A0A3B8LB17-F1
#
_cell.length_a   1.000
_cell.length_b   1.000
_cell.length_c   1.000
_cell.angle_alpha   90.00
_cell.angle_beta   90.00
_cell.angle_gamma   90.00
#
_symmetry.space_group_name_H-M   'P 1'
#
loop_
_entity.id
_entity.type
_entity.pdbx_description
1 polymer ?
#
loop_
_entity_poly.entity_id
_entity_poly.type
_entity_poly.pdbx_seq_one_letter_code
_entity_poly.pdbx_strand_id
1 'polypeptide(L)'
;DLWVRSHDLVAHYTDQGILPRDVVFQHLQYPYTFSLHMISGHWLVQALLFGLAALSALALLFGWRTRLATFLSWLFVTSIQARNPLLLDAGDGILQLSLFWAIFLPIGAIYSIDQLRSRQTISNTTPFVGLPVWTYLLQMSFIYWFSLFFKVGDAWLVNRTAVYYAVHSHMYVTHFGEWFQQFDMLFPLLTRVTLWTELYAPILLFIPFWGGRFRLLGTIALLGMHFSFQLCLSLGLFSIIPLIVLLPLLPPIFWETLSRLWITTREFFVFRWFERLAHAFATLCTMLFSPRLEGHRRQTRLHAHPLLRIAALYAFVVIFWANVASVNDKYPMPKVVKNSYLFLQLTQNWGMFSPNPPTTYAWYVFVGELEDGSYVDLFKVEHQPDIKPTLDWKFHYLSRAVKNYRHGNLMGELWDSDDMTLVKPYVPHYVRHLCKVWETKKDKLAKGKELLGVALFLMVGENLPNHKRKFIGKHQFYAGTCPNGEAIK
;
A
#
# COMPACT_ATOMS: atom_id res chain seq x y z
N ASP A 1 -2.88 4.21 -6.35
CA ASP A 1 -1.55 3.59 -6.45
C ASP A 1 -0.78 4.10 -7.66
N LEU A 2 -1.13 3.68 -8.89
CA LEU A 2 -0.41 4.06 -10.13
C LEU A 2 -0.12 5.57 -10.27
N TRP A 3 -1.10 6.42 -9.97
CA TRP A 3 -0.93 7.88 -10.00
C TRP A 3 0.23 8.39 -9.14
N VAL A 4 0.39 7.86 -7.93
CA VAL A 4 1.49 8.29 -7.05
C VAL A 4 2.82 7.79 -7.61
N ARG A 5 2.87 6.52 -8.02
CA ARG A 5 4.08 5.89 -8.56
C ARG A 5 4.56 6.55 -9.87
N SER A 6 3.65 7.07 -10.70
CA SER A 6 4.01 7.66 -12.00
C SER A 6 4.78 8.98 -11.89
N HIS A 7 4.63 9.72 -10.79
CA HIS A 7 5.38 10.99 -10.58
C HIS A 7 6.88 10.77 -10.39
N ASP A 8 7.29 9.56 -10.01
CA ASP A 8 8.66 9.19 -9.71
C ASP A 8 9.07 7.96 -10.55
N LEU A 9 8.48 7.81 -11.74
CA LEU A 9 8.68 6.64 -12.60
C LEU A 9 10.16 6.39 -12.89
N VAL A 10 10.89 7.44 -13.26
CA VAL A 10 12.32 7.35 -13.57
C VAL A 10 13.12 7.01 -12.32
N ALA A 11 12.87 7.72 -11.21
CA ALA A 11 13.58 7.53 -9.95
C ALA A 11 13.43 6.09 -9.41
N HIS A 12 12.24 5.50 -9.51
CA HIS A 12 11.95 4.26 -8.78
C HIS A 12 11.88 2.98 -9.63
N TYR A 13 11.70 3.09 -10.95
CA TYR A 13 11.43 1.92 -11.81
C TYR A 13 12.39 1.77 -12.99
N THR A 14 13.38 2.66 -13.15
CA THR A 14 14.34 2.63 -14.27
C THR A 14 15.77 2.34 -13.81
N ASP A 15 16.64 1.94 -14.75
CA ASP A 15 18.07 1.72 -14.48
C ASP A 15 18.85 3.03 -14.25
N GLN A 16 18.23 4.18 -14.56
CA GLN A 16 18.79 5.51 -14.30
C GLN A 16 18.44 6.05 -12.90
N GLY A 17 17.60 5.34 -12.16
CA GLY A 17 17.07 5.77 -10.88
C GLY A 17 17.82 5.20 -9.68
N ILE A 18 17.12 5.16 -8.56
CA ILE A 18 17.60 4.79 -7.23
C ILE A 18 17.85 3.28 -7.12
N LEU A 19 17.01 2.47 -7.77
CA LEU A 19 17.10 1.01 -7.71
C LEU A 19 17.20 0.39 -9.11
N PRO A 20 18.40 0.38 -9.73
CA PRO A 20 18.64 -0.29 -11.00
C PRO A 20 18.39 -1.81 -10.94
N ARG A 21 18.07 -2.43 -12.08
CA ARG A 21 17.65 -3.84 -12.11
C ARG A 21 18.75 -4.83 -11.72
N ASP A 22 20.01 -4.55 -12.05
CA ASP A 22 21.16 -5.36 -11.66
C ASP A 22 21.28 -5.49 -10.13
N VAL A 23 21.06 -4.39 -9.40
CA VAL A 23 21.00 -4.39 -7.93
C VAL A 23 19.85 -5.26 -7.43
N VAL A 24 18.67 -5.16 -8.06
CA VAL A 24 17.52 -6.01 -7.70
C VAL A 24 17.83 -7.49 -7.89
N PHE A 25 18.43 -7.86 -9.02
CA PHE A 25 18.80 -9.25 -9.31
C PHE A 25 19.84 -9.81 -8.34
N GLN A 26 20.78 -8.98 -7.88
CA GLN A 26 21.85 -9.42 -6.98
C GLN A 26 21.42 -9.49 -5.51
N HIS A 27 20.56 -8.58 -5.07
CA HIS A 27 20.31 -8.37 -3.63
C HIS A 27 18.86 -8.56 -3.18
N LEU A 28 17.88 -8.48 -4.08
CA LEU A 28 16.46 -8.45 -3.70
C LEU A 28 15.61 -9.53 -4.37
N GLN A 29 16.15 -10.27 -5.34
CA GLN A 29 15.37 -11.28 -6.04
C GLN A 29 15.11 -12.49 -5.14
N TYR A 30 13.85 -12.66 -4.74
CA TYR A 30 13.40 -13.93 -4.18
C TYR A 30 13.31 -14.99 -5.28
N PRO A 31 13.69 -16.25 -5.01
CA PRO A 31 13.49 -17.34 -5.95
C PRO A 31 12.03 -17.38 -6.41
N TYR A 32 11.80 -17.48 -7.73
CA TYR A 32 10.48 -17.62 -8.36
C TYR A 32 9.58 -16.37 -8.39
N THR A 33 10.03 -15.19 -7.95
CA THR A 33 9.24 -13.96 -8.18
C THR A 33 9.29 -13.53 -9.64
N PHE A 34 8.13 -13.11 -10.16
CA PHE A 34 7.99 -12.65 -11.54
C PHE A 34 7.65 -11.17 -11.59
N SER A 35 8.24 -10.44 -12.55
CA SER A 35 7.89 -9.06 -12.84
C SER A 35 8.12 -8.71 -14.32
N LEU A 36 7.04 -8.33 -15.02
CA LEU A 36 7.08 -7.68 -16.34
C LEU A 36 7.92 -6.40 -16.33
N HIS A 37 7.86 -5.64 -15.24
CA HIS A 37 8.65 -4.42 -15.04
C HIS A 37 10.17 -4.68 -14.92
N MET A 38 10.61 -5.94 -14.85
CA MET A 38 12.03 -6.31 -14.93
C MET A 38 12.55 -6.55 -16.36
N ILE A 39 11.67 -6.63 -17.37
CA ILE A 39 12.04 -6.89 -18.77
C ILE A 39 13.00 -5.81 -19.31
N SER A 40 12.77 -4.54 -18.98
CA SER A 40 13.64 -3.43 -19.36
C SER A 40 13.63 -2.34 -18.30
N GLY A 41 14.78 -1.73 -18.03
CA GLY A 41 14.90 -0.57 -17.13
C GLY A 41 14.85 0.75 -17.89
N HIS A 42 14.55 0.73 -19.19
CA HIS A 42 14.36 1.95 -19.97
C HIS A 42 13.04 2.64 -19.62
N TRP A 43 13.06 3.96 -19.42
CA TRP A 43 11.89 4.74 -18.99
C TRP A 43 10.68 4.58 -19.90
N LEU A 44 10.88 4.48 -21.22
CA LEU A 44 9.79 4.29 -22.18
C LEU A 44 9.06 2.96 -21.97
N VAL A 45 9.78 1.87 -21.71
CA VAL A 45 9.15 0.56 -21.47
C VAL A 45 8.36 0.59 -20.16
N GLN A 46 8.92 1.22 -19.13
CA GLN A 46 8.21 1.43 -17.87
C GLN A 46 6.94 2.27 -18.07
N ALA A 47 7.01 3.36 -18.82
CA ALA A 47 5.85 4.21 -19.13
C ALA A 47 4.75 3.44 -19.89
N LEU A 48 5.13 2.58 -20.85
CA LEU A 48 4.17 1.72 -21.56
C LEU A 48 3.49 0.70 -20.62
N LEU A 49 4.26 0.06 -19.72
CA LEU A 49 3.69 -0.88 -18.74
C LEU A 49 2.75 -0.16 -17.76
N PHE A 50 3.11 1.04 -17.28
CA PHE A 50 2.23 1.89 -16.48
C PHE A 50 0.95 2.27 -17.23
N GLY A 51 1.06 2.57 -18.53
CA GLY A 51 -0.08 2.85 -19.39
C GLY A 51 -1.02 1.66 -19.52
N LEU A 52 -0.50 0.45 -19.74
CA LEU A 52 -1.28 -0.79 -19.79
C LEU A 52 -1.94 -1.11 -18.44
N ALA A 53 -1.24 -0.88 -17.34
CA ALA A 53 -1.78 -1.00 -15.99
C ALA A 53 -2.93 -0.01 -15.75
N ALA A 54 -2.77 1.25 -16.18
CA ALA A 54 -3.79 2.28 -16.08
C ALA A 54 -5.04 1.95 -16.91
N LEU A 55 -4.86 1.47 -18.15
CA LEU A 55 -5.96 1.00 -18.99
C LEU A 55 -6.71 -0.18 -18.36
N SER A 56 -5.97 -1.13 -17.76
CA SER A 56 -6.56 -2.28 -17.05
C SER A 56 -7.34 -1.83 -15.81
N ALA A 57 -6.81 -0.88 -15.05
CA ALA A 57 -7.47 -0.30 -13.88
C ALA A 57 -8.73 0.50 -14.27
N LEU A 58 -8.70 1.27 -15.36
CA LEU A 58 -9.87 1.98 -15.89
C LEU A 58 -10.94 1.00 -16.40
N ALA A 59 -10.52 -0.04 -17.12
CA ALA A 59 -11.43 -1.12 -17.53
C ALA A 59 -12.11 -1.78 -16.33
N LEU A 60 -11.36 -2.02 -15.25
CA LEU A 60 -11.89 -2.57 -14.00
C LEU A 60 -12.85 -1.59 -13.30
N LEU A 61 -12.48 -0.31 -13.23
CA LEU A 61 -13.27 0.75 -12.59
C LEU A 61 -14.68 0.87 -13.21
N PHE A 62 -14.77 0.79 -14.54
CA PHE A 62 -16.04 0.82 -15.25
C PHE A 62 -16.69 -0.56 -15.42
N GLY A 63 -16.01 -1.64 -14.99
CA GLY A 63 -16.48 -3.01 -15.14
C GLY A 63 -16.64 -3.45 -16.61
N TRP A 64 -15.67 -3.09 -17.46
CA TRP A 64 -15.56 -3.56 -18.84
C TRP A 64 -14.61 -4.75 -18.94
N ARG A 65 -15.13 -5.89 -19.43
CA ARG A 65 -14.42 -7.18 -19.40
C ARG A 65 -13.86 -7.48 -18.00
N THR A 66 -14.69 -7.27 -16.99
CA THR A 66 -14.34 -7.14 -15.57
C THR A 66 -13.34 -8.21 -15.14
N ARG A 67 -13.58 -9.50 -15.43
CA ARG A 67 -12.67 -10.58 -15.02
C ARG A 67 -11.26 -10.46 -15.62
N LEU A 68 -11.17 -10.15 -16.91
CA LEU A 68 -9.88 -9.94 -17.58
C LEU A 68 -9.21 -8.69 -17.02
N ALA A 69 -9.96 -7.60 -16.85
CA ALA A 69 -9.45 -6.36 -16.27
C ALA A 69 -8.95 -6.56 -14.83
N THR A 70 -9.64 -7.37 -14.01
CA THR A 70 -9.20 -7.75 -12.65
C THR A 70 -7.90 -8.55 -12.71
N PHE A 71 -7.83 -9.58 -13.55
CA PHE A 71 -6.63 -10.40 -13.69
C PHE A 71 -5.42 -9.56 -14.17
N LEU A 72 -5.61 -8.72 -15.19
CA LEU A 72 -4.56 -7.83 -15.69
C LEU A 72 -4.16 -6.80 -14.64
N SER A 73 -5.11 -6.23 -13.90
CA SER A 73 -4.81 -5.30 -12.80
C SER A 73 -3.99 -5.99 -11.70
N TRP A 74 -4.38 -7.20 -11.30
CA TRP A 74 -3.60 -8.01 -10.36
C TRP A 74 -2.18 -8.31 -10.88
N LEU A 75 -2.05 -8.70 -12.15
CA LEU A 75 -0.77 -9.01 -12.78
C LEU A 75 0.17 -7.80 -12.82
N PHE A 76 -0.33 -6.64 -13.24
CA PHE A 76 0.47 -5.41 -13.28
C PHE A 76 0.81 -4.89 -11.89
N VAL A 77 -0.11 -4.95 -10.93
CA VAL A 77 0.16 -4.59 -9.51
C VAL A 77 1.23 -5.52 -8.92
N THR A 78 1.10 -6.83 -9.11
CA THR A 78 2.10 -7.82 -8.69
C THR A 78 3.46 -7.53 -9.32
N SER A 79 3.47 -7.18 -10.60
CA SER A 79 4.71 -6.87 -11.30
C SER A 79 5.37 -5.57 -10.82
N ILE A 80 4.62 -4.49 -10.66
CA ILE A 80 5.20 -3.20 -10.25
C ILE A 80 5.69 -3.25 -8.80
N GLN A 81 5.02 -4.01 -7.93
CA GLN A 81 5.45 -4.22 -6.55
C GLN A 81 6.74 -5.02 -6.49
N ALA A 82 6.85 -6.12 -7.25
CA ALA A 82 8.09 -6.89 -7.36
C ALA A 82 9.28 -6.13 -7.96
N ARG A 83 9.04 -5.07 -8.76
CA ARG A 83 10.12 -4.26 -9.35
C ARG A 83 10.87 -3.46 -8.29
N ASN A 84 10.19 -3.02 -7.24
CA ASN A 84 10.81 -2.21 -6.20
C ASN A 84 10.14 -2.51 -4.84
N PRO A 85 10.63 -3.53 -4.12
CA PRO A 85 10.08 -3.92 -2.82
C PRO A 85 10.32 -2.89 -1.72
N LEU A 86 11.32 -2.00 -1.86
CA LEU A 86 11.66 -0.97 -0.86
C LEU A 86 10.58 0.13 -0.72
N LEU A 87 9.63 0.19 -1.65
CA LEU A 87 8.55 1.17 -1.62
C LEU A 87 7.27 0.62 -0.99
N LEU A 88 7.25 -0.67 -0.65
CA LEU A 88 6.04 -1.36 -0.27
C LEU A 88 5.70 -1.16 1.19
N ASP A 89 4.41 -1.21 1.48
CA ASP A 89 3.88 -1.33 2.83
C ASP A 89 2.83 -2.46 2.87
N ALA A 90 2.29 -2.76 4.04
CA ALA A 90 1.26 -3.80 4.17
C ALA A 90 0.01 -3.53 3.30
N GLY A 91 -0.23 -2.28 2.90
CA GLY A 91 -1.37 -1.87 2.08
C GLY A 91 -1.26 -2.39 0.66
N ASP A 92 -0.05 -2.39 0.10
CA ASP A 92 0.26 -3.01 -1.18
C ASP A 92 -0.11 -4.49 -1.20
N GLY A 93 0.21 -5.21 -0.12
CA GLY A 93 -0.18 -6.61 0.05
C GLY A 93 -1.71 -6.78 0.09
N ILE A 94 -2.42 -5.92 0.83
CA ILE A 94 -3.90 -5.95 0.88
C ILE A 94 -4.50 -5.69 -0.51
N LEU A 95 -3.98 -4.72 -1.27
CA LEU A 95 -4.45 -4.43 -2.62
C LEU A 95 -4.25 -5.63 -3.55
N GLN A 96 -3.06 -6.22 -3.52
CA GLN A 96 -2.72 -7.38 -4.33
C GLN A 96 -3.62 -8.58 -4.00
N LEU A 97 -3.78 -8.90 -2.72
CA LEU A 97 -4.64 -9.99 -2.25
C LEU A 97 -6.11 -9.75 -2.61
N SER A 98 -6.57 -8.50 -2.50
CA SER A 98 -7.95 -8.14 -2.83
C SER A 98 -8.22 -8.31 -4.32
N LEU A 99 -7.29 -7.86 -5.18
CA LEU A 99 -7.39 -8.06 -6.63
C LEU A 99 -7.30 -9.55 -7.00
N PHE A 100 -6.43 -10.32 -6.34
CA PHE A 100 -6.32 -11.76 -6.54
C PHE A 100 -7.64 -12.46 -6.23
N TRP A 101 -8.22 -12.21 -5.05
CA TRP A 101 -9.50 -12.81 -4.68
C TRP A 101 -10.66 -12.31 -5.54
N ALA A 102 -10.61 -11.06 -6.00
CA ALA A 102 -11.61 -10.49 -6.89
C ALA A 102 -11.72 -11.23 -8.25
N ILE A 103 -10.67 -11.93 -8.70
CA ILE A 103 -10.72 -12.79 -9.91
C ILE A 103 -11.81 -13.87 -9.77
N PHE A 104 -11.99 -14.38 -8.55
CA PHE A 104 -12.95 -15.45 -8.25
C PHE A 104 -14.35 -14.93 -7.90
N LEU A 105 -14.48 -13.63 -7.63
CA LEU A 105 -15.71 -12.98 -7.19
C LEU A 105 -16.49 -12.39 -8.38
N PRO A 106 -17.83 -12.36 -8.33
CA PRO A 106 -18.65 -11.77 -9.38
C PRO A 106 -18.73 -10.22 -9.24
N ILE A 107 -17.60 -9.52 -9.13
CA ILE A 107 -17.57 -8.07 -8.87
C ILE A 107 -18.17 -7.22 -9.99
N GLY A 108 -18.30 -7.77 -11.20
CA GLY A 108 -18.96 -7.14 -12.35
C GLY A 108 -20.44 -7.48 -12.50
N ALA A 109 -21.09 -8.11 -11.52
CA ALA A 109 -22.46 -8.63 -11.71
C ALA A 109 -23.57 -7.56 -11.62
N ILE A 110 -23.34 -6.44 -10.92
CA ILE A 110 -24.38 -5.44 -10.65
C ILE A 110 -24.06 -4.10 -11.34
N TYR A 111 -23.07 -3.37 -10.83
CA TYR A 111 -22.70 -2.05 -11.33
C TYR A 111 -21.52 -2.13 -12.30
N SER A 112 -21.76 -2.55 -13.54
CA SER A 112 -20.72 -2.71 -14.55
C SER A 112 -21.23 -2.49 -15.98
N ILE A 113 -20.34 -2.10 -16.90
CA ILE A 113 -20.62 -2.09 -18.34
C ILE A 113 -20.93 -3.50 -18.85
N ASP A 114 -20.26 -4.53 -18.33
CA ASP A 114 -20.55 -5.92 -18.66
C ASP A 114 -22.02 -6.29 -18.39
N GLN A 115 -22.59 -5.79 -17.29
CA GLN A 115 -23.99 -6.00 -16.92
C GLN A 115 -24.94 -5.16 -17.78
N LEU A 116 -24.61 -3.90 -18.09
CA LEU A 116 -25.40 -3.07 -19.02
C LEU A 116 -25.53 -3.71 -20.41
N ARG A 117 -24.53 -4.50 -20.83
CA ARG A 117 -24.55 -5.25 -22.09
C ARG A 117 -25.35 -6.55 -22.01
N SER A 118 -25.62 -7.06 -20.81
CA SER A 118 -26.43 -8.25 -20.61
C SER A 118 -27.91 -7.92 -20.84
N ARG A 119 -28.58 -8.64 -21.74
CA ARG A 119 -30.04 -8.51 -21.96
C ARG A 119 -30.88 -9.10 -20.82
N GLN A 120 -30.26 -9.68 -19.80
CA GLN A 120 -30.97 -10.22 -18.64
C GLN A 120 -31.02 -9.19 -17.51
N THR A 121 -32.24 -8.83 -17.13
CA THR A 121 -32.54 -8.18 -15.85
C THR A 121 -32.24 -9.17 -14.74
N ILE A 122 -31.08 -9.03 -14.09
CA ILE A 122 -30.84 -9.72 -12.82
C ILE A 122 -31.85 -9.18 -11.82
N SER A 123 -32.54 -10.09 -11.13
CA SER A 123 -33.27 -9.71 -9.92
C SER A 123 -32.23 -9.26 -8.88
N ASN A 124 -32.19 -7.96 -8.58
CA ASN A 124 -31.19 -7.29 -7.73
C ASN A 124 -31.10 -7.80 -6.26
N THR A 125 -31.72 -8.93 -5.93
CA THR A 125 -32.06 -9.30 -4.55
C THR A 125 -31.41 -10.59 -4.04
N THR A 126 -30.80 -11.44 -4.88
CA THR A 126 -30.17 -12.68 -4.39
C THR A 126 -28.68 -12.49 -4.09
N PRO A 127 -28.24 -12.53 -2.83
CA PRO A 127 -26.81 -12.44 -2.50
C PRO A 127 -26.06 -13.65 -3.07
N PHE A 128 -24.89 -13.41 -3.66
CA PHE A 128 -24.01 -14.48 -4.11
C PHE A 128 -23.38 -15.17 -2.89
N VAL A 129 -23.70 -16.45 -2.70
CA VAL A 129 -23.12 -17.28 -1.63
C VAL A 129 -22.30 -18.38 -2.28
N GLY A 130 -21.01 -18.46 -1.93
CA GLY A 130 -20.12 -19.47 -2.47
C GLY A 130 -18.74 -19.43 -1.84
N LEU A 131 -17.93 -20.47 -2.13
CA LEU A 131 -16.56 -20.61 -1.62
C LEU A 131 -15.70 -19.34 -1.81
N PRO A 132 -15.70 -18.65 -2.97
CA PRO A 132 -14.92 -17.43 -3.15
C PRO A 132 -15.26 -16.28 -2.19
N VAL A 133 -16.53 -16.18 -1.77
CA VAL A 133 -16.96 -15.16 -0.80
C VAL A 133 -16.44 -15.51 0.59
N TRP A 134 -16.51 -16.79 0.96
CA TRP A 134 -15.97 -17.28 2.23
C TRP A 134 -14.46 -17.11 2.31
N THR A 135 -13.72 -17.41 1.24
CA THR A 135 -12.26 -17.22 1.22
C THR A 135 -11.87 -15.75 1.29
N TYR A 136 -12.62 -14.86 0.63
CA TYR A 136 -12.41 -13.41 0.76
C TYR A 136 -12.70 -12.89 2.17
N LEU A 137 -13.81 -13.33 2.77
CA LEU A 137 -14.14 -12.99 4.17
C LEU A 137 -13.04 -13.44 5.12
N LEU A 138 -12.61 -14.70 5.00
CA LEU A 138 -11.52 -15.24 5.82
C LEU A 138 -10.20 -14.52 5.58
N GLN A 139 -9.84 -14.21 4.33
CA GLN A 139 -8.65 -13.41 4.03
C GLN A 139 -8.69 -12.06 4.76
N MET A 140 -9.83 -11.37 4.71
CA MET A 140 -9.97 -10.09 5.39
C MET A 140 -9.92 -10.25 6.90
N SER A 141 -10.50 -11.32 7.46
CA SER A 141 -10.39 -11.65 8.88
C SER A 141 -8.95 -11.99 9.31
N PHE A 142 -8.18 -12.68 8.46
CA PHE A 142 -6.80 -13.06 8.75
C PHE A 142 -5.90 -11.84 8.95
N ILE A 143 -6.09 -10.75 8.20
CA ILE A 143 -5.33 -9.51 8.42
C ILE A 143 -5.40 -9.08 9.89
N TYR A 144 -6.58 -9.13 10.50
CA TYR A 144 -6.78 -8.68 11.88
C TYR A 144 -6.39 -9.74 12.92
N TRP A 145 -6.83 -11.00 12.73
CA TRP A 145 -6.50 -12.06 13.69
C TRP A 145 -5.00 -12.37 13.73
N PHE A 146 -4.32 -12.36 12.59
CA PHE A 146 -2.87 -12.54 12.58
C PHE A 146 -2.11 -11.31 13.06
N SER A 147 -2.65 -10.09 12.87
CA SER A 147 -2.08 -8.89 13.52
C SER A 147 -2.09 -9.00 15.05
N LEU A 148 -3.14 -9.57 15.65
CA LEU A 148 -3.19 -9.79 17.11
C LEU A 148 -2.07 -10.69 17.62
N PHE A 149 -1.70 -11.74 16.88
CA PHE A 149 -0.61 -12.62 17.30
C PHE A 149 0.74 -11.91 17.34
N PHE A 150 0.91 -10.84 16.56
CA PHE A 150 2.10 -9.99 16.64
C PHE A 150 2.03 -9.01 17.82
N LYS A 151 0.84 -8.61 18.27
CA LYS A 151 0.63 -7.58 19.33
C LYS A 151 0.66 -8.15 20.75
N VAL A 152 1.70 -8.93 21.04
CA VAL A 152 1.90 -9.59 22.33
C VAL A 152 2.84 -8.84 23.28
N GLY A 153 3.43 -7.71 22.85
CA GLY A 153 4.34 -6.93 23.69
C GLY A 153 3.65 -6.15 24.82
N ASP A 154 4.44 -5.76 25.82
CA ASP A 154 3.98 -5.05 27.01
C ASP A 154 3.25 -3.73 26.68
N ALA A 155 3.64 -3.03 25.61
CA ALA A 155 2.96 -1.80 25.18
C ALA A 155 1.48 -2.06 24.82
N TRP A 156 1.15 -3.26 24.34
CA TRP A 156 -0.22 -3.65 24.01
C TRP A 156 -0.95 -4.24 25.22
N LEU A 157 -0.34 -5.21 25.89
CA LEU A 157 -1.05 -6.05 26.88
C LEU A 157 -1.00 -5.47 28.31
N VAL A 158 0.15 -4.93 28.72
CA VAL A 158 0.42 -4.54 30.11
C VAL A 158 0.25 -3.04 30.28
N ASN A 159 1.09 -2.25 29.60
CA ASN A 159 1.22 -0.81 29.77
C ASN A 159 0.14 -0.03 29.01
N ARG A 160 -0.43 -0.63 27.94
CA ARG A 160 -1.46 -0.01 27.08
C ARG A 160 -1.03 1.32 26.47
N THR A 161 0.25 1.42 26.13
CA THR A 161 0.88 2.60 25.53
C THR A 161 1.06 2.46 24.02
N ALA A 162 0.57 1.37 23.40
CA ALA A 162 0.86 1.12 21.99
C ALA A 162 0.31 2.22 21.05
N VAL A 163 -0.95 2.63 21.23
CA VAL A 163 -1.53 3.71 20.41
C VAL A 163 -0.88 5.07 20.72
N TYR A 164 -0.43 5.29 21.97
CA TYR A 164 0.36 6.47 22.31
C TYR A 164 1.61 6.54 21.43
N TYR A 165 2.45 5.51 21.42
CA TYR A 165 3.68 5.53 20.63
C TYR A 165 3.43 5.54 19.11
N ALA A 166 2.37 4.89 18.62
CA ALA A 166 2.00 4.95 17.21
C ALA A 166 1.69 6.40 16.76
N VAL A 167 0.89 7.14 17.53
CA VAL A 167 0.53 8.55 17.21
C VAL A 167 1.70 9.51 17.45
N HIS A 168 2.67 9.15 18.30
CA HIS A 168 3.91 9.91 18.49
C HIS A 168 5.03 9.50 17.52
N SER A 169 4.75 8.61 16.57
CA SER A 169 5.72 8.24 15.55
C SER A 169 5.94 9.40 14.57
N HIS A 170 7.12 10.00 14.63
CA HIS A 170 7.48 11.13 13.76
C HIS A 170 7.56 10.76 12.28
N MET A 171 7.69 9.47 11.99
CA MET A 171 7.65 8.93 10.63
C MET A 171 6.25 8.94 10.02
N TYR A 172 5.21 8.87 10.85
CA TYR A 172 3.85 8.63 10.39
C TYR A 172 2.84 9.68 10.84
N VAL A 173 3.08 10.47 11.89
CA VAL A 173 2.03 11.35 12.43
C VAL A 173 1.53 12.41 11.43
N THR A 174 0.22 12.61 11.36
CA THR A 174 -0.42 13.70 10.60
C THR A 174 -0.50 15.00 11.42
N HIS A 175 -0.99 16.10 10.83
CA HIS A 175 -1.30 17.31 11.60
C HIS A 175 -2.41 17.08 12.64
N PHE A 176 -3.45 16.31 12.28
CA PHE A 176 -4.49 15.97 13.22
C PHE A 176 -3.96 15.03 14.32
N GLY A 177 -3.11 14.06 13.96
CA GLY A 177 -2.45 13.18 14.92
C GLY A 177 -1.65 13.94 15.95
N GLU A 178 -0.87 14.95 15.54
CA GLU A 178 -0.11 15.82 16.44
C GLU A 178 -1.02 16.62 17.37
N TRP A 179 -2.11 17.21 16.84
CA TRP A 179 -3.12 17.86 17.69
C TRP A 179 -3.78 16.87 18.67
N PHE A 180 -3.97 15.62 18.25
CA PHE A 180 -4.59 14.58 19.07
C PHE A 180 -3.71 14.11 20.23
N GLN A 181 -2.38 14.30 20.15
CA GLN A 181 -1.42 13.90 21.19
C GLN A 181 -1.72 14.51 22.56
N GLN A 182 -2.38 15.66 22.63
CA GLN A 182 -2.72 16.30 23.92
C GLN A 182 -3.73 15.52 24.77
N PHE A 183 -4.46 14.56 24.19
CA PHE A 183 -5.50 13.79 24.88
C PHE A 183 -4.97 12.48 25.46
N ASP A 184 -3.90 12.54 26.25
CA ASP A 184 -3.15 11.38 26.75
C ASP A 184 -4.02 10.31 27.43
N MET A 185 -5.06 10.76 28.14
CA MET A 185 -5.99 9.91 28.89
C MET A 185 -6.74 8.91 27.99
N LEU A 186 -6.84 9.17 26.68
CA LEU A 186 -7.56 8.32 25.73
C LEU A 186 -6.72 7.14 25.24
N PHE A 187 -5.39 7.25 25.18
CA PHE A 187 -4.54 6.24 24.53
C PHE A 187 -4.60 4.84 25.16
N PRO A 188 -4.70 4.67 26.49
CA PRO A 188 -4.87 3.34 27.09
C PRO A 188 -6.19 2.68 26.69
N LEU A 189 -7.27 3.47 26.58
CA LEU A 189 -8.56 2.98 26.12
C LEU A 189 -8.50 2.61 24.64
N LEU A 190 -7.95 3.49 23.79
CA LEU A 190 -7.83 3.25 22.35
C LEU A 190 -6.96 2.04 22.03
N THR A 191 -5.90 1.80 22.81
CA THR A 191 -5.06 0.59 22.69
C THR A 191 -5.91 -0.66 22.91
N ARG A 192 -6.77 -0.67 23.92
CA ARG A 192 -7.67 -1.79 24.19
C ARG A 192 -8.76 -1.95 23.13
N VAL A 193 -9.36 -0.83 22.70
CA VAL A 193 -10.39 -0.82 21.64
C VAL A 193 -9.83 -1.35 20.34
N THR A 194 -8.57 -1.07 20.01
CA THR A 194 -7.89 -1.62 18.83
C THR A 194 -7.83 -3.13 18.90
N LEU A 195 -7.32 -3.71 20.00
CA LEU A 195 -7.26 -5.17 20.19
C LEU A 195 -8.65 -5.83 20.15
N TRP A 196 -9.64 -5.23 20.80
CA TRP A 196 -11.02 -5.73 20.77
C TRP A 196 -11.64 -5.66 19.37
N THR A 197 -11.36 -4.60 18.62
CA THR A 197 -11.85 -4.45 17.25
C THR A 197 -11.24 -5.52 16.36
N GLU A 198 -9.92 -5.74 16.45
CA GLU A 198 -9.22 -6.77 15.66
C GLU A 198 -9.67 -8.19 16.00
N LEU A 199 -10.08 -8.45 17.25
CA LEU A 199 -10.56 -9.76 17.66
C LEU A 199 -12.03 -9.98 17.25
N TYR A 200 -12.90 -9.08 17.69
CA TYR A 200 -14.35 -9.29 17.65
C TYR A 200 -14.98 -8.85 16.34
N ALA A 201 -14.51 -7.77 15.70
CA ALA A 201 -15.15 -7.26 14.49
C ALA A 201 -15.11 -8.28 13.34
N PRO A 202 -14.01 -9.03 13.09
CA PRO A 202 -14.01 -10.12 12.13
C PRO A 202 -14.98 -11.26 12.48
N ILE A 203 -15.13 -11.61 13.75
CA ILE A 203 -16.11 -12.63 14.20
C ILE A 203 -17.53 -12.19 13.82
N LEU A 204 -17.87 -10.93 14.03
CA LEU A 204 -19.19 -10.37 13.68
C LEU A 204 -19.49 -10.47 12.17
N LEU A 205 -18.48 -10.47 11.29
CA LEU A 205 -18.67 -10.62 9.83
C LEU A 205 -19.26 -11.97 9.43
N PHE A 206 -19.10 -12.99 10.28
CA PHE A 206 -19.58 -14.34 10.05
C PHE A 206 -20.94 -14.63 10.69
N ILE A 207 -21.47 -13.73 11.53
CA ILE A 207 -22.75 -13.92 12.22
C ILE A 207 -23.89 -13.43 11.31
N PRO A 208 -24.72 -14.33 10.74
CA PRO A 208 -25.75 -13.95 9.76
C PRO A 208 -27.09 -13.58 10.43
N PHE A 209 -27.16 -13.53 11.76
CA PHE A 209 -28.39 -13.27 12.50
C PHE A 209 -28.84 -11.80 12.38
N TRP A 210 -30.11 -11.54 12.71
CA TRP A 210 -30.71 -10.20 12.79
C TRP A 210 -30.61 -9.39 11.48
N GLY A 211 -30.83 -10.04 10.33
CA GLY A 211 -30.81 -9.37 9.02
C GLY A 211 -29.45 -8.79 8.65
N GLY A 212 -28.35 -9.38 9.15
CA GLY A 212 -26.99 -8.94 8.85
C GLY A 212 -26.50 -7.74 9.68
N ARG A 213 -27.23 -7.33 10.72
CA ARG A 213 -26.83 -6.20 11.59
C ARG A 213 -25.50 -6.44 12.31
N PHE A 214 -25.19 -7.67 12.71
CA PHE A 214 -23.88 -7.99 13.30
C PHE A 214 -22.75 -7.78 12.30
N ARG A 215 -22.91 -8.28 11.06
CA ARG A 215 -21.96 -8.02 9.97
C ARG A 215 -21.81 -6.51 9.70
N LEU A 216 -22.90 -5.75 9.74
CA LEU A 216 -22.85 -4.29 9.60
C LEU A 216 -22.02 -3.66 10.72
N LEU A 217 -22.28 -4.03 11.98
CA LEU A 217 -21.53 -3.53 13.14
C LEU A 217 -20.03 -3.86 13.04
N GLY A 218 -19.69 -5.11 12.70
CA GLY A 218 -18.30 -5.52 12.50
C GLY A 218 -17.62 -4.73 11.37
N THR A 219 -18.31 -4.56 10.24
CA THR A 219 -17.77 -3.78 9.11
C THR A 219 -17.57 -2.30 9.49
N ILE A 220 -18.54 -1.68 10.17
CA ILE A 220 -18.43 -0.29 10.65
C ILE A 220 -17.29 -0.14 11.65
N ALA A 221 -17.10 -1.08 12.58
CA ALA A 221 -16.01 -1.04 13.53
C ALA A 221 -14.64 -1.08 12.83
N LEU A 222 -14.47 -1.98 11.85
CA LEU A 222 -13.25 -2.06 11.05
C LEU A 222 -13.02 -0.80 10.19
N LEU A 223 -14.07 -0.26 9.57
CA LEU A 223 -14.02 0.99 8.81
C LEU A 223 -13.64 2.17 9.72
N GLY A 224 -14.25 2.28 10.90
CA GLY A 224 -13.97 3.33 11.87
C GLY A 224 -12.53 3.29 12.38
N MET A 225 -11.99 2.09 12.63
CA MET A 225 -10.59 1.90 13.00
C MET A 225 -9.64 2.34 11.88
N HIS A 226 -9.86 1.93 10.64
CA HIS A 226 -9.01 2.35 9.51
C HIS A 226 -9.14 3.84 9.19
N PHE A 227 -10.33 4.41 9.37
CA PHE A 227 -10.55 5.84 9.23
C PHE A 227 -9.79 6.64 10.30
N SER A 228 -9.76 6.15 11.55
CA SER A 228 -8.97 6.80 12.61
C SER A 228 -7.47 6.73 12.33
N PHE A 229 -6.99 5.62 11.76
CA PHE A 229 -5.60 5.51 11.28
C PHE A 229 -5.31 6.54 10.20
N GLN A 230 -6.16 6.65 9.16
CA GLN A 230 -5.98 7.66 8.11
C GLN A 230 -5.94 9.09 8.67
N LEU A 231 -6.73 9.36 9.70
CA LEU A 231 -6.84 10.68 10.30
C LEU A 231 -5.58 11.03 11.11
N CYS A 232 -5.06 10.10 11.91
CA CYS A 232 -3.93 10.34 12.82
C CYS A 232 -2.56 9.98 12.24
N LEU A 233 -2.49 9.06 11.28
CA LEU A 233 -1.26 8.50 10.71
C LEU A 233 -1.26 8.60 9.18
N SER A 234 -0.24 9.24 8.63
CA SER A 234 0.12 9.38 7.23
C SER A 234 0.74 8.09 6.71
N LEU A 235 -0.07 7.03 6.59
CA LEU A 235 0.35 5.72 6.08
C LEU A 235 0.11 5.56 4.57
N GLY A 236 -0.08 6.67 3.86
CA GLY A 236 -0.33 6.65 2.42
C GLY A 236 -1.57 5.84 2.05
N LEU A 237 -1.40 4.86 1.16
CA LEU A 237 -2.52 4.02 0.72
C LEU A 237 -2.86 2.89 1.70
N PHE A 238 -2.00 2.57 2.68
CA PHE A 238 -2.25 1.51 3.65
C PHE A 238 -3.56 1.71 4.44
N SER A 239 -3.93 2.95 4.76
CA SER A 239 -5.17 3.24 5.47
C SER A 239 -6.39 3.42 4.55
N ILE A 240 -6.17 3.69 3.26
CA ILE A 240 -7.26 3.89 2.27
C ILE A 240 -7.70 2.55 1.67
N ILE A 241 -6.76 1.66 1.36
CA ILE A 241 -7.06 0.38 0.71
C ILE A 241 -8.02 -0.47 1.58
N PRO A 242 -7.78 -0.69 2.88
CA PRO A 242 -8.71 -1.37 3.79
C PRO A 242 -10.11 -0.78 3.76
N LEU A 243 -10.25 0.55 3.77
CA LEU A 243 -11.56 1.20 3.70
C LEU A 243 -12.35 0.79 2.45
N ILE A 244 -11.67 0.64 1.31
CA ILE A 244 -12.28 0.24 0.04
C ILE A 244 -12.60 -1.27 0.04
N VAL A 245 -11.65 -2.11 0.44
CA VAL A 245 -11.78 -3.58 0.33
C VAL A 245 -12.73 -4.17 1.38
N LEU A 246 -13.08 -3.39 2.41
CA LEU A 246 -14.15 -3.74 3.36
C LEU A 246 -15.56 -3.41 2.84
N LEU A 247 -15.73 -2.54 1.84
CA LEU A 247 -17.06 -2.19 1.30
C LEU A 247 -17.85 -3.39 0.76
N PRO A 248 -17.22 -4.37 0.06
CA PRO A 248 -17.92 -5.59 -0.36
C PRO A 248 -18.46 -6.44 0.81
N LEU A 249 -18.00 -6.20 2.04
CA LEU A 249 -18.48 -6.91 3.23
C LEU A 249 -19.75 -6.29 3.82
N LEU A 250 -20.18 -5.12 3.32
CA LEU A 250 -21.41 -4.48 3.76
C LEU A 250 -22.62 -5.37 3.44
N PRO A 251 -23.48 -5.66 4.43
CA PRO A 251 -24.62 -6.57 4.27
C PRO A 251 -25.74 -5.95 3.42
N PRO A 252 -26.69 -6.76 2.90
CA PRO A 252 -27.80 -6.29 2.08
C PRO A 252 -28.59 -5.12 2.68
N ILE A 253 -28.82 -5.11 4.00
CA ILE A 253 -29.53 -4.02 4.70
C ILE A 253 -28.92 -2.64 4.45
N PHE A 254 -27.59 -2.54 4.31
CA PHE A 254 -26.92 -1.29 3.97
C PHE A 254 -27.28 -0.86 2.54
N TRP A 255 -27.15 -1.77 1.58
CA TRP A 255 -27.40 -1.51 0.17
C TRP A 255 -28.87 -1.20 -0.13
N GLU A 256 -29.82 -1.87 0.54
CA GLU A 256 -31.26 -1.60 0.44
C GLU A 256 -31.65 -0.25 1.04
N THR A 257 -30.96 0.17 2.10
CA THR A 257 -31.16 1.49 2.69
C THR A 257 -30.58 2.58 1.79
N LEU A 258 -29.36 2.35 1.28
CA LEU A 258 -28.73 3.25 0.32
C LEU A 258 -29.53 3.37 -0.97
N SER A 259 -30.08 2.29 -1.51
CA SER A 259 -30.90 2.33 -2.72
C SER A 259 -32.19 3.12 -2.52
N ARG A 260 -32.83 3.00 -1.34
CA ARG A 260 -34.02 3.81 -1.00
C ARG A 260 -33.68 5.29 -0.92
N LEU A 261 -32.57 5.64 -0.27
CA LEU A 261 -32.09 7.02 -0.22
C LEU A 261 -31.70 7.56 -1.61
N TRP A 262 -31.06 6.71 -2.42
CA TRP A 262 -30.63 7.04 -3.76
C TRP A 262 -31.80 7.30 -4.71
N ILE A 263 -32.88 6.50 -4.66
CA ILE A 263 -34.08 6.75 -5.46
C ILE A 263 -34.63 8.16 -5.18
N THR A 264 -34.60 8.60 -3.93
CA THR A 264 -35.04 9.93 -3.52
C THR A 264 -34.13 11.05 -4.05
N THR A 265 -32.82 10.78 -4.23
CA THR A 265 -31.83 11.78 -4.68
C THR A 265 -31.44 11.65 -6.15
N ARG A 266 -31.89 10.62 -6.88
CA ARG A 266 -31.56 10.37 -8.29
C ARG A 266 -32.08 11.44 -9.24
N GLU A 267 -33.06 12.22 -8.80
CA GLU A 267 -33.59 13.37 -9.52
C GLU A 267 -32.59 14.55 -9.57
N PHE A 268 -31.52 14.55 -8.77
CA PHE A 268 -30.46 15.55 -8.84
C PHE A 268 -29.64 15.44 -10.15
N PHE A 269 -29.44 16.58 -10.81
CA PHE A 269 -28.80 16.72 -12.13
C PHE A 269 -27.46 15.98 -12.27
N VAL A 270 -26.63 15.98 -11.23
CA VAL A 270 -25.29 15.37 -11.23
C VAL A 270 -25.37 13.86 -11.52
N PHE A 271 -26.33 13.15 -10.92
CA PHE A 271 -26.45 11.70 -11.10
C PHE A 271 -26.92 11.32 -12.50
N ARG A 272 -27.85 12.09 -13.09
CA ARG A 272 -28.27 11.90 -14.49
C ARG A 272 -27.12 12.12 -15.47
N TRP A 273 -26.23 13.07 -15.19
CA TRP A 273 -25.06 13.34 -16.02
C TRP A 273 -24.07 12.17 -16.02
N PHE A 274 -23.79 11.60 -14.84
CA PHE A 274 -22.95 10.40 -14.71
C PHE A 274 -23.55 9.17 -15.43
N GLU A 275 -24.86 8.94 -15.30
CA GLU A 275 -25.54 7.85 -16.03
C GLU A 275 -25.37 8.01 -17.54
N ARG A 276 -25.55 9.23 -18.07
CA ARG A 276 -25.37 9.51 -19.50
C ARG A 276 -23.93 9.26 -19.96
N LEU A 277 -22.93 9.68 -19.19
CA LEU A 277 -21.53 9.41 -19.51
C LEU A 277 -21.21 7.92 -19.49
N ALA A 278 -21.70 7.19 -18.48
CA ALA A 278 -21.51 5.74 -18.40
C ALA A 278 -22.16 5.03 -19.60
N HIS A 279 -23.36 5.44 -20.00
CA HIS A 279 -24.02 4.91 -21.19
C HIS A 279 -23.30 5.29 -22.50
N ALA A 280 -22.84 6.52 -22.64
CA ALA A 280 -22.08 6.97 -23.82
C ALA A 280 -20.77 6.19 -23.95
N PHE A 281 -20.02 6.04 -22.85
CA PHE A 281 -18.81 5.26 -22.81
C PHE A 281 -19.07 3.77 -23.05
N ALA A 282 -20.11 3.19 -22.45
CA ALA A 282 -20.53 1.81 -22.73
C ALA A 282 -20.85 1.60 -24.21
N THR A 283 -21.50 2.59 -24.85
CA THR A 283 -21.84 2.57 -26.29
C THR A 283 -20.59 2.67 -27.16
N LEU A 284 -19.63 3.53 -26.79
CA LEU A 284 -18.35 3.61 -27.47
C LEU A 284 -17.56 2.29 -27.36
N CYS A 285 -17.52 1.70 -26.17
CA CYS A 285 -16.86 0.41 -25.93
C CYS A 285 -17.53 -0.75 -26.69
N THR A 286 -18.86 -0.74 -26.84
CA THR A 286 -19.55 -1.75 -27.65
C THR A 286 -19.28 -1.57 -29.14
N MET A 287 -19.21 -0.34 -29.64
CA MET A 287 -18.86 -0.05 -31.03
C MET A 287 -17.42 -0.48 -31.38
N LEU A 288 -16.45 -0.14 -30.52
CA LEU A 288 -15.03 -0.37 -30.79
C LEU A 288 -14.58 -1.83 -30.59
N PHE A 289 -15.25 -2.59 -29.69
CA PHE A 289 -14.71 -3.88 -29.21
C PHE A 289 -15.73 -5.03 -29.18
N SER A 290 -16.72 -5.04 -30.06
CA SER A 290 -17.70 -6.14 -30.11
C SER A 290 -17.04 -7.45 -30.56
N PRO A 291 -17.18 -8.52 -29.75
CA PRO A 291 -17.85 -9.70 -30.26
C PRO A 291 -19.24 -9.78 -29.61
N ARG A 292 -20.25 -10.17 -30.40
CA ARG A 292 -21.54 -10.68 -29.90
C ARG A 292 -21.24 -11.86 -28.98
N LEU A 293 -21.57 -11.80 -27.69
CA LEU A 293 -21.45 -12.97 -26.82
C LEU A 293 -22.49 -13.02 -25.70
N GLU A 294 -22.98 -14.24 -25.50
CA GLU A 294 -23.96 -14.76 -24.55
C GLU A 294 -23.47 -14.65 -23.09
N GLY A 295 -23.35 -13.42 -22.58
CA GLY A 295 -22.54 -13.09 -21.41
C GLY A 295 -22.95 -13.72 -20.07
N HIS A 296 -24.23 -14.01 -19.84
CA HIS A 296 -24.69 -14.38 -18.50
C HIS A 296 -24.66 -15.90 -18.20
N ARG A 297 -25.03 -16.75 -19.17
CA ARG A 297 -25.00 -18.22 -19.03
C ARG A 297 -23.57 -18.78 -18.82
N ARG A 298 -22.56 -18.09 -19.35
CA ARG A 298 -21.15 -18.50 -19.25
C ARG A 298 -20.50 -18.05 -17.93
N GLN A 299 -20.92 -16.92 -17.36
CA GLN A 299 -20.37 -16.42 -16.10
C GLN A 299 -20.79 -17.26 -14.90
N THR A 300 -22.07 -17.65 -14.81
CA THR A 300 -22.58 -18.55 -13.76
C THR A 300 -21.98 -19.95 -13.88
N ARG A 301 -21.83 -20.48 -15.10
CA ARG A 301 -21.13 -21.76 -15.34
C ARG A 301 -19.65 -21.73 -14.97
N LEU A 302 -18.93 -20.62 -15.18
CA LEU A 302 -17.51 -20.54 -14.82
C LEU A 302 -17.30 -20.52 -13.30
N HIS A 303 -18.15 -19.82 -12.52
CA HIS A 303 -18.09 -19.88 -11.06
C HIS A 303 -18.52 -21.24 -10.49
N ALA A 304 -19.30 -21.99 -11.26
CA ALA A 304 -19.63 -23.39 -10.97
C ALA A 304 -18.52 -24.37 -11.41
N HIS A 305 -17.48 -23.92 -12.13
CA HIS A 305 -16.46 -24.81 -12.66
C HIS A 305 -15.59 -25.39 -11.54
N PRO A 306 -15.41 -26.73 -11.47
CA PRO A 306 -14.70 -27.38 -10.37
C PRO A 306 -13.23 -26.92 -10.26
N LEU A 307 -12.53 -26.74 -11.38
CA LEU A 307 -11.13 -26.27 -11.37
C LEU A 307 -10.96 -24.90 -10.70
N LEU A 308 -11.91 -23.97 -10.89
CA LEU A 308 -11.83 -22.64 -10.28
C LEU A 308 -12.01 -22.73 -8.76
N ARG A 309 -12.87 -23.64 -8.29
CA ARG A 309 -13.06 -23.90 -6.85
C ARG A 309 -11.84 -24.55 -6.23
N ILE A 310 -11.22 -25.52 -6.92
CA ILE A 310 -9.98 -26.16 -6.50
C ILE A 310 -8.86 -25.13 -6.43
N ALA A 311 -8.72 -24.25 -7.42
CA ALA A 311 -7.74 -23.17 -7.43
C ALA A 311 -7.95 -22.19 -6.27
N ALA A 312 -9.19 -21.77 -6.00
CA ALA A 312 -9.52 -20.90 -4.88
C ALA A 312 -9.21 -21.57 -3.52
N LEU A 313 -9.52 -22.87 -3.38
CA LEU A 313 -9.20 -23.63 -2.18
C LEU A 313 -7.69 -23.79 -1.97
N TYR A 314 -6.95 -24.11 -3.04
CA TYR A 314 -5.49 -24.20 -2.98
C TYR A 314 -4.85 -22.86 -2.60
N ALA A 315 -5.30 -21.76 -3.21
CA ALA A 315 -4.83 -20.42 -2.86
C ALA A 315 -5.13 -20.09 -1.39
N PHE A 316 -6.29 -20.50 -0.88
CA PHE A 316 -6.62 -20.37 0.54
C PHE A 316 -5.64 -21.14 1.43
N VAL A 317 -5.28 -22.38 1.08
CA VAL A 317 -4.27 -23.17 1.83
C VAL A 317 -2.91 -22.46 1.84
N VAL A 318 -2.50 -21.91 0.69
CA VAL A 318 -1.24 -21.14 0.57
C VAL A 318 -1.26 -19.94 1.51
N ILE A 319 -2.33 -19.15 1.50
CA ILE A 319 -2.49 -17.95 2.32
C ILE A 319 -2.57 -18.29 3.81
N PHE A 320 -3.33 -19.33 4.17
CA PHE A 320 -3.43 -19.77 5.57
C PHE A 320 -2.04 -20.17 6.10
N TRP A 321 -1.31 -20.98 5.33
CA TRP A 321 0.03 -21.38 5.74
C TRP A 321 1.00 -20.20 5.79
N ALA A 322 0.92 -19.26 4.85
CA ALA A 322 1.74 -18.06 4.85
C ALA A 322 1.52 -17.22 6.12
N ASN A 323 0.28 -17.07 6.58
CA ASN A 323 -0.02 -16.40 7.84
C ASN A 323 0.54 -17.16 9.05
N VAL A 324 0.38 -18.50 9.12
CA VAL A 324 0.95 -19.33 10.19
C VAL A 324 2.47 -19.21 10.23
N ALA A 325 3.13 -19.34 9.08
CA ALA A 325 4.57 -19.22 8.94
C ALA A 325 5.07 -17.80 9.29
N SER A 326 4.28 -16.75 9.04
CA SER A 326 4.66 -15.37 9.40
C SER A 326 4.71 -15.11 10.91
N VAL A 327 3.90 -15.83 11.70
CA VAL A 327 3.83 -15.66 13.16
C VAL A 327 4.83 -16.55 13.88
N ASN A 328 5.13 -17.72 13.32
CA ASN A 328 5.97 -18.70 13.99
C ASN A 328 6.82 -19.52 13.01
N ASP A 329 8.12 -19.24 13.00
CA ASP A 329 9.11 -19.89 12.13
C ASP A 329 9.24 -21.40 12.37
N LYS A 330 8.73 -21.93 13.48
CA LYS A 330 8.69 -23.39 13.75
C LYS A 330 7.78 -24.15 12.78
N TYR A 331 6.88 -23.46 12.09
CA TYR A 331 5.95 -24.05 11.13
C TYR A 331 6.24 -23.57 9.70
N PRO A 332 7.44 -23.88 9.15
CA PRO A 332 7.83 -23.40 7.85
C PRO A 332 6.91 -23.96 6.76
N MET A 333 6.77 -23.17 5.70
CA MET A 333 5.92 -23.54 4.57
C MET A 333 6.51 -24.69 3.76
N PRO A 334 5.73 -25.74 3.43
CA PRO A 334 6.17 -26.81 2.54
C PRO A 334 6.65 -26.23 1.20
N LYS A 335 7.72 -26.80 0.62
CA LYS A 335 8.41 -26.23 -0.56
C LYS A 335 7.48 -25.89 -1.73
N VAL A 336 6.52 -26.76 -2.03
CA VAL A 336 5.53 -26.54 -3.10
C VAL A 336 4.63 -25.34 -2.80
N VAL A 337 4.17 -25.20 -1.56
CA VAL A 337 3.34 -24.08 -1.11
C VAL A 337 4.16 -22.78 -1.13
N LYS A 338 5.42 -22.84 -0.69
CA LYS A 338 6.36 -21.70 -0.70
C LYS A 338 6.63 -21.19 -2.11
N ASN A 339 6.83 -22.07 -3.08
CA ASN A 339 7.05 -21.68 -4.47
C ASN A 339 5.82 -20.98 -5.05
N SER A 340 4.62 -21.51 -4.82
CA SER A 340 3.36 -20.87 -5.26
C SER A 340 3.13 -19.52 -4.57
N TYR A 341 3.42 -19.44 -3.27
CA TYR A 341 3.38 -18.21 -2.49
C TYR A 341 4.30 -17.13 -3.07
N LEU A 342 5.56 -17.47 -3.37
CA LEU A 342 6.54 -16.54 -3.94
C LEU A 342 6.17 -16.14 -5.37
N PHE A 343 5.73 -17.09 -6.19
CA PHE A 343 5.37 -16.82 -7.58
C PHE A 343 4.14 -15.92 -7.72
N LEU A 344 3.08 -16.22 -6.95
CA LEU A 344 1.85 -15.42 -6.91
C LEU A 344 1.99 -14.18 -6.02
N GLN A 345 3.11 -14.08 -5.28
CA GLN A 345 3.42 -13.01 -4.32
C GLN A 345 2.28 -12.79 -3.32
N LEU A 346 1.71 -13.86 -2.78
CA LEU A 346 0.60 -13.79 -1.83
C LEU A 346 1.08 -13.50 -0.40
N THR A 347 1.94 -12.47 -0.25
CA THR A 347 2.63 -12.13 1.00
C THR A 347 1.65 -11.90 2.15
N GLN A 348 1.96 -12.46 3.32
CA GLN A 348 1.15 -12.31 4.53
C GLN A 348 2.08 -11.86 5.65
N ASN A 349 2.01 -10.59 6.02
CA ASN A 349 2.72 -10.07 7.18
C ASN A 349 1.94 -8.87 7.73
N TRP A 350 1.42 -8.99 8.95
CA TRP A 350 0.49 -8.04 9.55
C TRP A 350 1.02 -7.46 10.88
N GLY A 351 2.35 -7.37 11.00
CA GLY A 351 3.08 -6.97 12.21
C GLY A 351 3.32 -5.47 12.39
N MET A 352 2.43 -4.59 11.93
CA MET A 352 2.66 -3.15 12.11
C MET A 352 2.58 -2.73 13.59
N PHE A 353 3.55 -1.92 14.04
CA PHE A 353 3.69 -1.47 15.43
C PHE A 353 3.74 -2.63 16.45
N SER A 354 4.47 -3.69 16.10
CA SER A 354 4.53 -4.93 16.86
C SER A 354 5.98 -5.47 16.97
N PRO A 355 6.31 -6.28 17.99
CA PRO A 355 5.48 -6.59 19.15
C PRO A 355 5.29 -5.40 20.08
N ASN A 356 6.16 -4.39 20.02
CA ASN A 356 5.95 -3.07 20.59
C ASN A 356 6.14 -2.02 19.49
N PRO A 357 5.39 -0.92 19.48
CA PRO A 357 5.69 0.18 18.58
C PRO A 357 7.09 0.76 18.88
N PRO A 358 7.80 1.28 17.86
CA PRO A 358 9.08 1.95 18.07
C PRO A 358 8.95 3.13 19.03
N THR A 359 9.84 3.20 20.02
CA THR A 359 9.99 4.38 20.90
C THR A 359 11.01 5.35 20.33
N THR A 360 11.87 4.91 19.41
CA THR A 360 12.84 5.74 18.72
C THR A 360 12.22 6.41 17.50
N TYR A 361 12.84 7.51 17.10
CA TYR A 361 12.50 8.24 15.88
C TYR A 361 13.75 8.77 15.21
N ALA A 362 13.60 9.07 13.92
CA ALA A 362 14.70 9.61 13.16
C ALA A 362 14.29 10.64 12.13
N TRP A 363 15.30 11.41 11.71
CA TRP A 363 15.23 12.30 10.57
C TRP A 363 16.57 12.30 9.83
N TYR A 364 16.52 12.67 8.55
CA TYR A 364 17.67 12.61 7.66
C TYR A 364 18.27 14.00 7.44
N VAL A 365 19.59 14.06 7.35
CA VAL A 365 20.31 15.27 6.94
C VAL A 365 21.33 14.86 5.89
N PHE A 366 21.12 15.30 4.64
CA PHE A 366 22.01 14.96 3.53
C PHE A 366 22.87 16.17 3.19
N VAL A 367 24.12 16.14 3.60
CA VAL A 367 25.06 17.24 3.41
C VAL A 367 25.63 17.16 2.00
N GLY A 368 25.49 18.22 1.22
CA GLY A 368 26.20 18.43 -0.04
C GLY A 368 27.24 19.54 0.12
N GLU A 369 28.49 19.27 -0.25
CA GLU A 369 29.59 20.25 -0.28
C GLU A 369 29.75 20.80 -1.69
N LEU A 370 29.68 22.13 -1.83
CA LEU A 370 29.81 22.82 -3.11
C LEU A 370 31.26 23.25 -3.39
N GLU A 371 31.56 23.54 -4.65
CA GLU A 371 32.89 23.97 -5.10
C GLU A 371 33.46 25.22 -4.39
N ASP A 372 32.60 26.04 -3.78
CA ASP A 372 32.99 27.23 -3.02
C ASP A 372 33.14 26.96 -1.50
N GLY A 373 33.07 25.70 -1.08
CA GLY A 373 33.14 25.26 0.32
C GLY A 373 31.86 25.49 1.13
N SER A 374 30.78 25.96 0.49
CA SER A 374 29.47 26.09 1.15
C SER A 374 28.71 24.76 1.17
N TYR A 375 27.79 24.62 2.13
CA TYR A 375 27.01 23.40 2.32
C TYR A 375 25.52 23.60 2.05
N VAL A 376 24.89 22.56 1.49
CA VAL A 376 23.46 22.48 1.20
C VAL A 376 22.84 21.21 1.75
N ASP A 377 21.53 21.23 1.98
CA ASP A 377 20.74 20.06 2.37
C ASP A 377 20.11 19.39 1.16
N LEU A 378 20.73 18.31 0.69
CA LEU A 378 20.27 17.53 -0.46
C LEU A 378 18.95 16.79 -0.19
N PHE A 379 18.59 16.57 1.09
CA PHE A 379 17.30 15.96 1.43
C PHE A 379 16.16 16.89 0.99
N LYS A 380 16.30 18.20 1.26
CA LYS A 380 15.35 19.24 0.83
C LYS A 380 15.36 19.40 -0.69
N VAL A 381 16.52 19.32 -1.34
CA VAL A 381 16.61 19.40 -2.81
C VAL A 381 15.74 18.34 -3.47
N GLU A 382 15.77 17.10 -2.97
CA GLU A 382 14.97 16.00 -3.52
C GLU A 382 13.49 16.08 -3.13
N HIS A 383 13.21 16.29 -1.84
CA HIS A 383 11.86 16.11 -1.30
C HIS A 383 11.04 17.40 -1.17
N GLN A 384 11.69 18.56 -1.13
CA GLN A 384 11.09 19.88 -0.89
C GLN A 384 11.67 20.93 -1.86
N PRO A 385 11.48 20.78 -3.19
CA PRO A 385 12.17 21.59 -4.20
C PRO A 385 11.82 23.08 -4.17
N ASP A 386 10.73 23.46 -3.50
CA ASP A 386 10.28 24.85 -3.35
C ASP A 386 10.91 25.56 -2.14
N ILE A 387 11.61 24.82 -1.27
CA ILE A 387 12.27 25.36 -0.08
C ILE A 387 13.75 25.55 -0.38
N LYS A 388 14.32 26.69 0.05
CA LYS A 388 15.76 26.94 -0.06
C LYS A 388 16.52 25.84 0.71
N PRO A 389 17.47 25.12 0.08
CA PRO A 389 18.11 23.94 0.66
C PRO A 389 19.22 24.31 1.65
N THR A 390 18.92 25.14 2.65
CA THR A 390 19.87 25.48 3.70
C THR A 390 20.05 24.29 4.64
N LEU A 391 21.32 23.98 4.94
CA LEU A 391 21.68 22.93 5.88
C LEU A 391 21.03 23.19 7.25
N ASP A 392 20.21 22.23 7.70
CA ASP A 392 19.53 22.31 8.99
C ASP A 392 19.60 20.95 9.70
N TRP A 393 20.22 20.95 10.88
CA TRP A 393 20.37 19.76 11.71
C TRP A 393 19.19 19.55 12.66
N LYS A 394 18.25 20.51 12.70
CA LYS A 394 17.10 20.46 13.60
C LYS A 394 16.14 19.35 13.20
N PHE A 395 15.47 18.84 14.22
CA PHE A 395 14.42 17.85 14.10
C PHE A 395 13.33 18.30 13.11
N HIS A 396 12.87 17.37 12.28
CA HIS A 396 11.68 17.52 11.45
C HIS A 396 10.92 16.19 11.35
N TYR A 397 9.61 16.29 11.15
CA TYR A 397 8.77 15.12 10.93
C TYR A 397 9.00 14.56 9.52
N LEU A 398 9.48 13.32 9.41
CA LEU A 398 9.71 12.67 8.12
C LEU A 398 8.42 12.59 7.30
N SER A 399 7.27 12.34 7.95
CA SER A 399 5.94 12.29 7.31
C SER A 399 5.58 13.56 6.53
N ARG A 400 6.22 14.70 6.86
CA ARG A 400 6.00 16.02 6.26
C ARG A 400 7.16 16.47 5.38
N ALA A 401 8.32 15.83 5.53
CA ALA A 401 9.54 16.22 4.87
C ALA A 401 9.72 15.51 3.52
N VAL A 402 9.12 14.32 3.35
CA VAL A 402 9.18 13.55 2.10
C VAL A 402 8.15 14.03 1.06
N LYS A 403 8.51 13.91 -0.23
CA LYS A 403 7.66 14.28 -1.37
C LYS A 403 6.32 13.54 -1.41
N ASN A 404 6.32 12.26 -1.05
CA ASN A 404 5.13 11.43 -0.92
C ASN A 404 5.44 10.21 -0.04
N TYR A 405 4.41 9.45 0.33
CA TYR A 405 4.56 8.30 1.23
C TYR A 405 5.43 7.17 0.66
N ARG A 406 5.61 7.04 -0.66
CA ARG A 406 6.53 6.03 -1.24
C ARG A 406 7.98 6.35 -0.95
N HIS A 407 8.35 7.62 -1.04
CA HIS A 407 9.65 8.09 -0.54
C HIS A 407 9.75 7.92 0.98
N GLY A 408 8.64 8.13 1.71
CA GLY A 408 8.55 7.79 3.14
C GLY A 408 8.89 6.33 3.44
N ASN A 409 8.32 5.37 2.69
CA ASN A 409 8.61 3.94 2.84
C ASN A 409 10.09 3.64 2.54
N LEU A 410 10.64 4.18 1.45
CA LEU A 410 12.07 4.04 1.12
C LEU A 410 12.97 4.55 2.24
N MET A 411 12.63 5.71 2.80
CA MET A 411 13.36 6.31 3.93
C MET A 411 13.17 5.53 5.22
N GLY A 412 12.04 4.84 5.40
CA GLY A 412 11.83 3.90 6.50
C GLY A 412 12.74 2.67 6.37
N GLU A 413 12.87 2.10 5.18
CA GLU A 413 13.76 0.95 4.92
C GLU A 413 15.25 1.31 5.12
N LEU A 414 15.64 2.54 4.80
CA LEU A 414 16.96 3.10 5.12
C LEU A 414 17.24 3.21 6.63
N TRP A 415 16.18 3.34 7.43
CA TRP A 415 16.24 3.55 8.89
C TRP A 415 16.22 2.23 9.67
N ASP A 416 15.29 1.34 9.32
CA ASP A 416 14.90 0.16 10.12
C ASP A 416 15.90 -1.00 10.05
N SER A 417 16.91 -0.91 9.17
CA SER A 417 17.90 -1.98 9.01
C SER A 417 18.99 -1.89 10.10
N ASP A 418 18.72 -2.48 11.27
CA ASP A 418 19.78 -2.87 12.23
C ASP A 418 20.88 -3.70 11.52
N ASP A 419 20.48 -4.43 10.48
CA ASP A 419 21.35 -5.09 9.51
C ASP A 419 21.29 -4.38 8.15
N MET A 420 22.14 -3.36 7.97
CA MET A 420 22.28 -2.64 6.71
C MET A 420 22.73 -3.53 5.51
N THR A 421 22.84 -4.85 5.63
CA THR A 421 23.24 -5.73 4.50
C THR A 421 22.27 -5.68 3.32
N LEU A 422 20.97 -5.57 3.56
CA LEU A 422 19.96 -5.39 2.49
C LEU A 422 20.02 -3.99 1.88
N VAL A 423 20.58 -3.03 2.63
CA VAL A 423 20.42 -1.60 2.38
C VAL A 423 21.65 -0.92 1.79
N LYS A 424 22.82 -1.26 2.31
CA LYS A 424 24.14 -0.79 1.84
C LYS A 424 24.32 -0.85 0.33
N PRO A 425 23.89 -1.91 -0.38
CA PRO A 425 24.13 -2.01 -1.82
C PRO A 425 23.45 -0.90 -2.63
N TYR A 426 22.37 -0.30 -2.13
CA TYR A 426 21.64 0.73 -2.88
C TYR A 426 22.06 2.16 -2.55
N VAL A 427 22.69 2.41 -1.40
CA VAL A 427 23.06 3.78 -0.97
C VAL A 427 23.92 4.51 -2.03
N PRO A 428 24.93 3.88 -2.67
CA PRO A 428 25.69 4.52 -3.75
C PRO A 428 24.80 4.94 -4.94
N HIS A 429 23.80 4.14 -5.30
CA HIS A 429 22.86 4.45 -6.38
C HIS A 429 21.92 5.59 -5.99
N TYR A 430 21.47 5.63 -4.73
CA TYR A 430 20.71 6.76 -4.21
C TYR A 430 21.53 8.06 -4.22
N VAL A 431 22.81 8.01 -3.84
CA VAL A 431 23.71 9.18 -3.88
C VAL A 431 23.94 9.65 -5.31
N ARG A 432 24.16 8.72 -6.26
CA ARG A 432 24.25 9.07 -7.69
C ARG A 432 22.98 9.74 -8.19
N HIS A 433 21.80 9.25 -7.77
CA HIS A 433 20.53 9.90 -8.06
C HIS A 433 20.47 11.31 -7.47
N LEU A 434 20.90 11.52 -6.21
CA LEU A 434 21.00 12.86 -5.61
C LEU A 434 21.94 13.79 -6.40
N CYS A 435 23.12 13.32 -6.83
CA CYS A 435 24.03 14.09 -7.68
C CYS A 435 23.34 14.51 -8.99
N LYS A 436 22.60 13.60 -9.63
CA LYS A 436 21.86 13.90 -10.87
C LYS A 436 20.72 14.89 -10.64
N VAL A 437 19.99 14.75 -9.53
CA VAL A 437 18.94 15.71 -9.15
C VAL A 437 19.53 17.09 -8.91
N TRP A 438 20.67 17.16 -8.22
CA TRP A 438 21.40 18.41 -8.04
C TRP A 438 21.76 19.06 -9.37
N GLU A 439 22.34 18.29 -10.30
CA GLU A 439 22.74 18.76 -11.62
C GLU A 439 21.57 19.41 -12.37
N THR A 440 20.37 18.84 -12.30
CA THR A 440 19.18 19.41 -12.94
C THR A 440 18.65 20.69 -12.28
N LYS A 441 19.09 21.00 -11.06
CA LYS A 441 18.54 22.08 -10.21
C LYS A 441 19.57 23.15 -9.81
N LYS A 442 20.88 22.91 -10.03
CA LYS A 442 21.98 23.76 -9.53
C LYS A 442 21.89 25.21 -10.00
N ASP A 443 21.43 25.46 -11.22
CA ASP A 443 21.27 26.82 -11.76
C ASP A 443 20.26 27.64 -10.93
N LYS A 444 19.12 27.02 -10.61
CA LYS A 444 18.05 27.65 -9.84
C LYS A 444 18.39 27.76 -8.35
N LEU A 445 19.01 26.72 -7.78
CA LEU A 445 19.19 26.61 -6.33
C LEU A 445 20.51 27.21 -5.81
N ALA A 446 21.56 27.22 -6.65
CA ALA A 446 22.91 27.55 -6.22
C ALA A 446 23.73 28.32 -7.28
N LYS A 447 23.08 28.99 -8.24
CA LYS A 447 23.74 29.76 -9.30
C LYS A 447 24.73 28.95 -10.13
N GLY A 448 24.44 27.67 -10.37
CA GLY A 448 25.24 26.79 -11.23
C GLY A 448 26.41 26.10 -10.53
N LYS A 449 26.57 26.26 -9.20
CA LYS A 449 27.68 25.65 -8.46
C LYS A 449 27.68 24.13 -8.50
N GLU A 450 28.86 23.57 -8.72
CA GLU A 450 29.09 22.13 -8.71
C GLU A 450 29.05 21.53 -7.30
N LEU A 451 28.58 20.28 -7.22
CA LEU A 451 28.56 19.47 -6.01
C LEU A 451 29.79 18.56 -6.00
N LEU A 452 30.67 18.73 -5.00
CA LEU A 452 31.91 17.97 -4.88
C LEU A 452 31.72 16.69 -4.07
N GLY A 453 31.08 16.82 -2.91
CA GLY A 453 30.95 15.76 -1.91
C GLY A 453 29.53 15.63 -1.37
N VAL A 454 29.19 14.41 -0.95
CA VAL A 454 27.91 14.08 -0.32
C VAL A 454 28.16 13.25 0.93
N ALA A 455 27.54 13.62 2.04
CA ALA A 455 27.51 12.81 3.26
C ALA A 455 26.08 12.66 3.77
N LEU A 456 25.66 11.42 4.01
CA LEU A 456 24.32 11.10 4.48
C LEU A 456 24.34 10.81 5.98
N PHE A 457 23.54 11.57 6.72
CA PHE A 457 23.41 11.44 8.15
C PHE A 457 21.99 11.09 8.55
N LEU A 458 21.94 10.30 9.61
CA LEU A 458 20.75 9.83 10.26
C LEU A 458 20.79 10.28 11.72
N MET A 459 19.80 11.09 12.07
CA MET A 459 19.70 11.72 13.39
C MET A 459 18.66 10.97 14.19
N VAL A 460 19.00 10.55 15.40
CA VAL A 460 18.19 9.62 16.18
C VAL A 460 17.78 10.24 17.50
N GLY A 461 16.51 10.11 17.83
CA GLY A 461 15.97 10.46 19.13
C GLY A 461 15.06 9.37 19.68
N GLU A 462 14.66 9.56 20.92
CA GLU A 462 13.78 8.70 21.68
C GLU A 462 12.59 9.50 22.18
N ASN A 463 11.40 8.95 21.97
CA ASN A 463 10.17 9.40 22.59
C ASN A 463 10.07 8.76 23.97
N LEU A 464 10.14 9.59 24.99
CA LEU A 464 9.95 9.21 26.37
C LEU A 464 8.48 9.46 26.79
N PRO A 465 8.00 8.83 27.86
CA PRO A 465 6.69 9.14 28.43
C PRO A 465 6.54 10.63 28.75
N ASN A 466 5.29 11.11 28.78
CA ASN A 466 4.91 12.49 29.09
C ASN A 466 5.44 13.53 28.08
N HIS A 467 5.42 13.21 26.78
CA HIS A 467 5.80 14.12 25.69
C HIS A 467 7.27 14.56 25.72
N LYS A 468 8.11 13.86 26.48
CA LYS A 468 9.54 14.17 26.55
C LYS A 468 10.26 13.54 25.38
N ARG A 469 11.24 14.28 24.84
CA ARG A 469 12.10 13.83 23.75
C ARG A 469 13.54 13.90 24.19
N LYS A 470 14.30 12.86 23.86
CA LYS A 470 15.74 12.80 24.10
C LYS A 470 16.45 12.57 22.77
N PHE A 471 17.42 13.41 22.45
CA PHE A 471 18.31 13.13 21.34
C PHE A 471 19.29 12.03 21.74
N ILE A 472 19.42 11.00 20.92
CA ILE A 472 20.32 9.87 21.15
C ILE A 472 21.67 10.14 20.48
N GLY A 473 21.67 10.44 19.19
CA GLY A 473 22.91 10.52 18.44
C GLY A 473 22.77 10.81 16.96
N LYS A 474 23.92 11.00 16.32
CA LYS A 474 24.10 11.23 14.89
C LYS A 474 24.90 10.08 14.31
N HIS A 475 24.37 9.42 13.29
CA HIS A 475 25.02 8.33 12.58
C HIS A 475 25.28 8.75 11.13
N GLN A 476 26.55 8.80 10.74
CA GLN A 476 26.91 8.89 9.33
C GLN A 476 26.89 7.50 8.73
N PHE A 477 26.07 7.28 7.71
CA PHE A 477 25.98 5.97 7.07
C PHE A 477 26.54 5.96 5.64
N TYR A 478 26.89 7.13 5.11
CA TYR A 478 27.55 7.25 3.81
C TYR A 478 28.35 8.54 3.67
N ALA A 479 29.47 8.48 2.95
CA ALA A 479 30.16 9.62 2.38
C ALA A 479 30.69 9.25 0.98
N GLY A 480 30.57 10.15 0.02
CA GLY A 480 31.01 9.91 -1.36
C GLY A 480 31.20 11.17 -2.18
N THR A 481 31.73 11.02 -3.38
CA THR A 481 31.91 12.10 -4.37
C THR A 481 30.80 12.13 -5.40
N CYS A 482 30.55 13.30 -6.00
CA CYS A 482 29.73 13.43 -7.21
C CYS A 482 30.63 13.61 -8.45
N PRO A 483 30.16 13.26 -9.67
CA PRO A 483 28.83 12.76 -10.01
C PRO A 483 28.65 11.23 -9.88
N ASN A 484 29.73 10.48 -9.69
CA ASN A 484 29.69 9.01 -9.77
C ASN A 484 29.05 8.34 -8.54
N GLY A 485 28.99 9.06 -7.42
CA GLY A 485 28.55 8.54 -6.12
C GLY A 485 29.60 7.63 -5.48
N GLU A 486 30.88 7.75 -5.84
CA GLU A 486 31.93 6.86 -5.34
C GLU A 486 32.16 7.09 -3.84
N ALA A 487 32.15 6.03 -3.04
CA ALA A 487 32.33 6.14 -1.61
C ALA A 487 33.75 6.64 -1.28
N ILE A 488 33.83 7.61 -0.36
CA ILE A 488 35.10 8.08 0.21
C ILE A 488 35.36 7.27 1.48
N LYS A 489 36.56 6.71 1.59
CA LYS A 489 36.98 5.90 2.75
C LYS A 489 37.20 6.72 4.00
#